data_AF-A0A2T8HLI3-F1
#
_entry.id   AF-A0A2T8HLI3-F1
#
_cell.length_a   1.000
_cell.length_b   1.000
_cell.length_c   1.000
_cell.angle_alpha   90.00
_cell.angle_beta   90.00
_cell.angle_gamma   90.00
#
_symmetry.space_group_name_H-M   'P 1'
#
loop_
_entity.id
_entity.type
_entity.pdbx_description
1 polymer ?
#
loop_
_entity_poly.entity_id
_entity_poly.type
_entity_poly.pdbx_seq_one_letter_code
_entity_poly.pdbx_strand_id
1 'polypeptide(L)'
;MTDDDWRELGLPTDEEIEENHNFFKRMEESGIVDTQKYFDRIHDKVFSLNNILIAAYFALIAFRKDIPDWIFVIPIANSLMLLNIDYRMLARARTQSKITEIPGTDVEKFNRLLYKTNLYSLLSIWSTIMVTLLFAYFLLF
;
A
#
# COMPACT_ATOMS: atom_id res chain seq x y z
N MET A 1 27.19 -14.01 38.05
CA MET A 1 27.48 -14.82 36.88
C MET A 1 27.95 -13.87 35.81
N THR A 2 29.18 -14.07 35.36
CA THR A 2 29.88 -13.26 34.37
C THR A 2 29.52 -13.77 32.97
N ASP A 3 29.68 -12.94 31.93
CA ASP A 3 29.37 -13.31 30.54
C ASP A 3 30.10 -14.58 30.05
N ASP A 4 31.27 -14.86 30.64
CA ASP A 4 32.03 -16.09 30.43
C ASP A 4 31.33 -17.35 30.98
N ASP A 5 30.58 -17.24 32.09
CA ASP A 5 29.80 -18.35 32.68
C ASP A 5 28.61 -18.73 31.78
N TRP A 6 28.01 -17.74 31.10
CA TRP A 6 26.89 -17.96 30.17
C TRP A 6 27.35 -18.64 28.88
N ARG A 7 28.54 -18.27 28.38
CA ARG A 7 29.15 -18.90 27.20
C ARG A 7 29.55 -20.35 27.42
N GLU A 8 30.05 -20.72 28.60
CA GLU A 8 30.33 -22.13 28.95
C GLU A 8 29.06 -23.00 29.02
N LEU A 9 27.90 -22.41 29.36
CA LEU A 9 26.60 -23.07 29.41
C LEU A 9 25.90 -23.13 28.04
N GLY A 10 26.49 -22.55 26.99
CA GLY A 10 25.89 -22.46 25.65
C GLY A 10 24.66 -21.55 25.58
N LEU A 11 24.52 -20.64 26.55
CA LEU A 11 23.43 -19.68 26.62
C LEU A 11 23.90 -18.32 26.08
N PRO A 12 23.07 -17.61 25.31
CA PRO A 12 23.44 -16.31 24.77
C PRO A 12 23.64 -15.30 25.91
N THR A 13 24.72 -14.54 25.83
CA THR A 13 25.07 -13.47 26.77
C THR A 13 24.07 -12.31 26.68
N ASP A 14 23.92 -11.49 27.73
CA ASP A 14 23.02 -10.33 27.72
C ASP A 14 23.31 -9.36 26.55
N GLU A 15 24.59 -9.14 26.20
CA GLU A 15 24.98 -8.39 24.99
C GLU A 15 24.52 -9.05 23.68
N GLU A 16 24.62 -10.38 23.57
CA GLU A 16 24.20 -11.13 22.37
C GLU A 16 22.66 -11.15 22.23
N ILE A 17 21.94 -11.13 23.35
CA ILE A 17 20.48 -10.99 23.38
C ILE A 17 20.09 -9.58 22.91
N GLU A 18 20.78 -8.54 23.37
CA GLU A 18 20.53 -7.16 22.98
C GLU A 18 20.88 -6.89 21.49
N GLU A 19 22.00 -7.43 21.00
CA GLU A 19 22.35 -7.37 19.57
C GLU A 19 21.31 -8.08 18.70
N ASN A 20 20.88 -9.28 19.10
CA ASN A 20 19.84 -10.00 18.38
C ASN A 20 18.52 -9.22 18.38
N HIS A 21 18.11 -8.65 19.52
CA HIS A 21 16.91 -7.84 19.60
C HIS A 21 16.97 -6.62 18.66
N ASN A 22 18.10 -5.91 18.65
CA ASN A 22 18.33 -4.78 17.75
C ASN A 22 18.35 -5.19 16.28
N PHE A 23 18.91 -6.36 15.95
CA PHE A 23 18.89 -6.91 14.61
C PHE A 23 17.46 -7.24 14.13
N PHE A 24 16.67 -7.92 14.96
CA PHE A 24 15.26 -8.21 14.66
C PHE A 24 14.44 -6.93 14.48
N LYS A 25 14.65 -5.93 15.34
CA LYS A 25 13.97 -4.62 15.23
C LYS A 25 14.32 -3.90 13.92
N ARG A 26 15.59 -3.89 13.53
CA ARG A 26 16.01 -3.35 12.22
C ARG A 26 15.42 -4.12 11.05
N MET A 27 15.33 -5.44 11.16
CA MET A 27 14.71 -6.29 10.15
C MET A 27 13.21 -5.97 10.01
N GLU A 28 12.50 -5.79 11.12
CA GLU A 28 11.09 -5.39 11.13
C GLU A 28 10.89 -4.01 10.50
N GLU A 29 11.70 -3.02 10.89
CA GLU A 29 11.66 -1.67 10.28
C GLU A 29 11.93 -1.73 8.77
N SER A 30 12.94 -2.49 8.34
CA SER A 30 13.24 -2.68 6.92
C SER A 30 12.10 -3.36 6.16
N GLY A 31 11.43 -4.34 6.77
CA GLY A 31 10.29 -5.05 6.18
C GLY A 31 9.07 -4.15 6.00
N ILE A 32 8.83 -3.22 6.92
CA ILE A 32 7.76 -2.21 6.80
C ILE A 32 8.04 -1.27 5.62
N VAL A 33 9.28 -0.77 5.51
CA VAL A 33 9.70 0.12 4.42
C VAL A 33 9.57 -0.58 3.06
N ASP A 34 10.03 -1.83 2.97
CA ASP A 34 9.93 -2.60 1.73
C ASP A 34 8.47 -2.88 1.34
N THR A 35 7.63 -3.26 2.31
CA THR A 35 6.20 -3.49 2.07
C THR A 35 5.52 -2.23 1.52
N GLN A 36 5.84 -1.07 2.09
CA GLN A 36 5.33 0.22 1.60
C GLN A 36 5.83 0.53 0.17
N LYS A 37 7.11 0.27 -0.11
CA LYS A 37 7.67 0.45 -1.46
C LYS A 37 7.02 -0.45 -2.51
N TYR A 38 6.77 -1.72 -2.19
CA TYR A 38 6.03 -2.62 -3.08
C TYR A 38 4.59 -2.16 -3.27
N PHE A 39 3.96 -1.66 -2.20
CA PHE A 39 2.63 -1.11 -2.25
C PHE A 39 2.54 0.09 -3.23
N ASP A 40 3.41 1.08 -3.05
CA ASP A 40 3.47 2.27 -3.92
C ASP A 40 3.67 1.85 -5.39
N ARG A 41 4.57 0.88 -5.63
CA ARG A 41 4.82 0.35 -6.98
C ARG A 41 3.60 -0.33 -7.62
N ILE A 42 2.79 -1.04 -6.83
CA ILE A 42 1.54 -1.64 -7.32
C ILE A 42 0.56 -0.52 -7.66
N HIS A 43 0.43 0.48 -6.77
CA HIS A 43 -0.51 1.58 -6.98
C HIS A 43 -0.16 2.40 -8.22
N ASP A 44 1.12 2.69 -8.46
CA ASP A 44 1.59 3.36 -9.67
C ASP A 44 1.20 2.60 -10.96
N LYS A 45 1.36 1.27 -10.95
CA LYS A 45 0.98 0.42 -12.09
C LYS A 45 -0.53 0.42 -12.30
N VAL A 46 -1.31 0.35 -11.22
CA VAL A 46 -2.77 0.38 -11.25
C VAL A 46 -3.27 1.72 -11.77
N PHE A 47 -2.67 2.83 -11.33
CA PHE A 47 -3.00 4.18 -11.79
C PHE A 47 -2.66 4.36 -13.28
N SER A 48 -1.50 3.86 -13.71
CA SER A 48 -1.10 3.84 -15.12
C SER A 48 -2.08 3.04 -15.98
N LEU A 49 -2.47 1.85 -15.53
CA LEU A 49 -3.49 1.03 -16.21
C LEU A 49 -4.82 1.77 -16.29
N ASN A 50 -5.25 2.43 -15.21
CA ASN A 50 -6.49 3.19 -15.20
C ASN A 50 -6.45 4.37 -16.20
N ASN A 51 -5.32 5.05 -16.34
CA ASN A 51 -5.15 6.10 -17.35
C ASN A 51 -5.25 5.55 -18.78
N ILE A 52 -4.68 4.38 -19.05
CA ILE A 52 -4.85 3.68 -20.33
C ILE A 52 -6.32 3.33 -20.56
N LEU A 53 -7.03 2.84 -19.53
CA LEU A 53 -8.46 2.54 -19.61
C LEU A 53 -9.29 3.78 -19.94
N ILE A 54 -9.00 4.95 -19.32
CA ILE A 54 -9.69 6.21 -19.67
C ILE A 54 -9.57 6.48 -21.18
N ALA A 55 -8.35 6.40 -21.73
CA ALA A 55 -8.13 6.60 -23.16
C ALA A 55 -8.87 5.53 -24.01
N ALA A 56 -8.85 4.27 -23.57
CA ALA A 56 -9.54 3.18 -24.25
C ALA A 56 -11.06 3.36 -24.24
N TYR A 57 -11.65 3.87 -23.14
CA TYR A 57 -13.08 4.20 -23.06
C TYR A 57 -13.46 5.34 -24.00
N PHE A 58 -12.62 6.40 -24.10
CA PHE A 58 -12.86 7.46 -25.09
C PHE A 58 -12.79 6.94 -26.53
N ALA A 59 -11.82 6.07 -26.83
CA ALA A 59 -11.74 5.41 -28.14
C ALA A 59 -12.98 4.55 -28.40
N LEU A 60 -13.43 3.78 -27.41
CA LEU A 60 -14.60 2.91 -27.51
C LEU A 60 -15.87 3.70 -27.86
N ILE A 61 -16.12 4.82 -27.18
CA ILE A 61 -17.25 5.73 -27.47
C ILE A 61 -17.15 6.28 -28.90
N ALA A 62 -15.95 6.61 -29.36
CA ALA A 62 -15.76 7.13 -30.72
C ALA A 62 -16.05 6.08 -31.82
N PHE A 63 -15.75 4.79 -31.56
CA PHE A 63 -15.96 3.70 -32.51
C PHE A 63 -17.37 3.09 -32.45
N ARG A 64 -17.98 3.01 -31.25
CA ARG A 64 -19.27 2.35 -31.00
C ARG A 64 -20.32 3.37 -30.54
N LYS A 65 -21.13 3.85 -31.49
CA LYS A 65 -22.21 4.85 -31.24
C LYS A 65 -23.40 4.31 -30.46
N ASP A 66 -23.48 3.00 -30.28
CA ASP A 66 -24.47 2.28 -29.48
C ASP A 66 -24.19 2.38 -27.97
N ILE A 67 -22.95 2.71 -27.59
CA ILE A 67 -22.53 2.84 -26.20
C ILE A 67 -22.84 4.26 -25.73
N PRO A 68 -23.47 4.42 -24.55
CA PRO A 68 -23.81 5.74 -24.05
C PRO A 68 -22.57 6.53 -23.64
N ASP A 69 -22.50 7.80 -24.02
CA ASP A 69 -21.33 8.66 -23.77
C ASP A 69 -20.95 8.77 -22.29
N TRP A 70 -21.90 8.68 -21.35
CA TRP A 70 -21.61 8.84 -19.91
C TRP A 70 -20.71 7.73 -19.31
N ILE A 71 -20.43 6.66 -20.06
CA ILE A 71 -19.63 5.53 -19.59
C ILE A 71 -18.17 5.90 -19.27
N PHE A 72 -17.62 6.97 -19.86
CA PHE A 72 -16.27 7.44 -19.51
C PHE A 72 -16.15 7.88 -18.04
N VAL A 73 -17.27 8.14 -17.36
CA VAL A 73 -17.28 8.50 -15.93
C VAL A 73 -16.79 7.35 -15.07
N ILE A 74 -16.95 6.10 -15.51
CA ILE A 74 -16.53 4.89 -14.75
C ILE A 74 -15.02 4.89 -14.48
N PRO A 75 -14.12 4.95 -15.49
CA PRO A 75 -12.69 4.97 -15.24
C PRO A 75 -12.20 6.28 -14.57
N ILE A 76 -12.92 7.40 -14.74
CA ILE A 76 -12.63 8.65 -14.01
C ILE A 76 -12.94 8.51 -12.52
N ALA A 77 -14.11 7.95 -12.17
CA ALA A 77 -14.50 7.72 -10.79
C ALA A 77 -13.51 6.77 -10.08
N ASN A 78 -13.03 5.74 -10.79
CA ASN A 78 -11.96 4.87 -10.28
C ASN A 78 -10.66 5.64 -10.06
N SER A 79 -10.29 6.54 -10.98
CA SER A 79 -9.11 7.41 -10.83
C SER A 79 -9.18 8.27 -9.56
N LEU A 80 -10.34 8.89 -9.31
CA LEU A 80 -10.58 9.68 -8.09
C LEU A 80 -10.50 8.83 -6.82
N MET A 81 -11.01 7.60 -6.88
CA MET A 81 -10.93 6.67 -5.74
C MET A 81 -9.47 6.28 -5.44
N LEU A 82 -8.69 5.96 -6.49
CA LEU A 82 -7.26 5.68 -6.37
C LEU A 82 -6.50 6.88 -5.78
N LEU A 83 -6.78 8.09 -6.27
CA LEU A 83 -6.18 9.32 -5.74
C LEU A 83 -6.48 9.54 -4.24
N ASN A 84 -7.70 9.22 -3.79
CA ASN A 84 -8.07 9.32 -2.38
C ASN A 84 -7.30 8.31 -1.51
N ILE A 85 -7.05 7.10 -2.04
CA ILE A 85 -6.22 6.10 -1.38
C ILE A 85 -4.78 6.63 -1.24
N ASP A 86 -4.18 7.17 -2.30
CA ASP A 86 -2.84 7.74 -2.26
C ASP A 86 -2.72 8.91 -1.27
N TYR A 87 -3.73 9.79 -1.23
CA TYR A 87 -3.75 10.88 -0.26
C TYR A 87 -3.69 10.37 1.19
N ARG A 88 -4.45 9.30 1.50
CA ARG A 88 -4.44 8.67 2.83
C ARG A 88 -3.11 8.00 3.14
N MET A 89 -2.48 7.38 2.14
CA MET A 89 -1.15 6.78 2.24
C MET A 89 -0.09 7.85 2.55
N LEU A 90 -0.12 8.98 1.84
CA LEU A 90 0.77 10.12 2.06
C LEU A 90 0.60 10.71 3.47
N ALA A 91 -0.64 10.86 3.95
CA ALA A 91 -0.92 11.34 5.29
C ALA A 91 -0.29 10.42 6.35
N ARG A 92 -0.40 9.09 6.16
CA ARG A 92 0.24 8.10 7.04
C ARG A 92 1.76 8.15 6.99
N ALA A 93 2.36 8.26 5.80
CA ALA A 93 3.81 8.36 5.64
C ALA A 93 4.38 9.60 6.36
N ARG A 94 3.67 10.74 6.29
CA ARG A 94 4.04 11.95 7.05
C ARG A 94 3.98 11.76 8.56
N THR A 95 3.01 11.01 9.05
CA THR A 95 2.91 10.67 10.48
C THR A 95 4.05 9.73 10.89
N GLN A 96 4.41 8.75 10.05
CA GLN A 96 5.56 7.87 10.26
C GLN A 96 6.89 8.61 10.28
N SER A 97 7.10 9.58 9.41
CA SER A 97 8.34 10.37 9.41
C SER A 97 8.53 11.24 10.65
N LYS A 98 7.48 11.45 11.45
CA LYS A 98 7.50 12.30 12.66
C LYS A 98 7.37 11.51 13.96
N ILE A 99 7.50 10.18 13.92
CA ILE A 99 7.20 9.32 15.06
C ILE A 99 8.05 9.64 16.30
N THR A 100 9.27 10.13 16.10
CA THR A 100 10.21 10.53 17.16
C THR A 100 9.83 11.84 17.86
N GLU A 101 8.93 12.63 17.27
CA GLU A 101 8.46 13.92 17.81
C GLU A 101 7.13 13.80 18.59
N ILE A 102 6.50 12.62 18.61
CA ILE A 102 5.17 12.41 19.18
C ILE A 102 5.29 11.82 20.61
N PRO A 103 4.67 12.43 21.65
CA PRO A 103 4.70 11.90 23.01
C PRO A 103 4.03 10.52 23.12
N GLY A 104 4.57 9.65 23.98
CA GLY A 104 4.30 8.20 24.03
C GLY A 104 2.85 7.73 24.25
N THR A 105 1.89 8.64 24.48
CA THR A 105 0.46 8.34 24.62
C THR A 105 -0.28 8.15 23.28
N ASP A 106 0.32 8.46 22.13
CA ASP A 106 -0.28 8.29 20.79
C ASP A 106 0.22 7.05 20.01
N VAL A 107 1.10 6.23 20.60
CA VAL A 107 1.68 5.02 19.98
C VAL A 107 0.61 3.96 19.67
N GLU A 108 -0.46 3.89 20.45
CA GLU A 108 -1.57 2.95 20.24
C GLU A 108 -2.47 3.32 19.03
N LYS A 109 -2.70 4.63 18.80
CA LYS A 109 -3.37 5.11 17.58
C LYS A 109 -2.53 4.83 16.34
N PHE A 110 -1.21 4.89 16.50
CA PHE A 110 -0.25 4.63 15.44
C PHE A 110 -0.30 3.19 14.93
N ASN A 111 -0.40 2.22 15.85
CA ASN A 111 -0.51 0.81 15.49
C ASN A 111 -1.82 0.47 14.74
N ARG A 112 -2.94 1.12 15.10
CA ARG A 112 -4.22 1.00 14.37
C ARG A 112 -4.19 1.56 12.94
N LEU A 113 -3.34 2.56 12.66
CA LEU A 113 -3.14 3.13 11.33
C LEU A 113 -2.29 2.22 10.43
N LEU A 114 -1.35 1.47 11.01
CA LEU A 114 -0.49 0.52 10.28
C LEU A 114 -1.26 -0.68 9.71
N TYR A 115 -2.24 -1.23 10.47
CA TYR A 115 -2.96 -2.44 10.11
C TYR A 115 -3.90 -2.29 8.88
N LYS A 116 -4.33 -1.07 8.55
CA LYS A 116 -5.30 -0.85 7.45
C LYS A 116 -4.68 -0.76 6.05
N THR A 117 -3.36 -0.77 5.93
CA THR A 117 -2.63 -0.61 4.65
C THR A 117 -2.96 -1.71 3.64
N ASN A 118 -3.07 -2.95 4.12
CA ASN A 118 -3.32 -4.10 3.27
C ASN A 118 -4.74 -4.05 2.65
N LEU A 119 -5.72 -3.52 3.39
CA LEU A 119 -7.09 -3.38 2.91
C LEU A 119 -7.19 -2.39 1.75
N TYR A 120 -6.52 -1.24 1.86
CA TYR A 120 -6.54 -0.22 0.80
C TYR A 120 -5.85 -0.71 -0.47
N SER A 121 -4.77 -1.48 -0.33
CA SER A 121 -4.13 -2.14 -1.46
C SER A 121 -5.02 -3.13 -2.17
N LEU A 122 -5.71 -3.95 -1.39
CA LEU A 122 -6.63 -4.91 -1.97
C LEU A 122 -7.78 -4.20 -2.69
N LEU A 123 -8.25 -3.09 -2.13
CA LEU A 123 -9.37 -2.30 -2.65
C LEU A 123 -9.03 -1.59 -3.96
N SER A 124 -7.82 -1.03 -4.12
CA SER A 124 -7.36 -0.40 -5.37
C SER A 124 -7.20 -1.42 -6.52
N ILE A 125 -6.68 -2.61 -6.21
CA ILE A 125 -6.58 -3.71 -7.17
C ILE A 125 -7.99 -4.16 -7.58
N TRP A 126 -8.88 -4.40 -6.61
CA TRP A 126 -10.24 -4.87 -6.88
C TRP A 126 -11.05 -3.89 -7.72
N SER A 127 -10.98 -2.59 -7.42
CA SER A 127 -11.71 -1.59 -8.19
C SER A 127 -11.23 -1.52 -9.63
N THR A 128 -9.92 -1.62 -9.85
CA THR A 128 -9.36 -1.53 -11.20
C THR A 128 -9.65 -2.79 -12.01
N ILE A 129 -9.63 -3.98 -11.38
CA ILE A 129 -10.12 -5.22 -11.99
C ILE A 129 -11.59 -5.07 -12.40
N MET A 130 -12.44 -4.54 -11.52
CA MET A 130 -13.86 -4.32 -11.82
C MET A 130 -14.06 -3.40 -13.03
N VAL A 131 -13.35 -2.26 -13.10
CA VAL A 131 -13.42 -1.34 -14.24
C VAL A 131 -12.91 -1.99 -15.53
N THR A 132 -11.86 -2.81 -15.43
CA THR A 132 -11.31 -3.55 -16.58
C THR A 132 -12.30 -4.59 -17.11
N LEU A 133 -12.99 -5.31 -16.22
CA LEU A 133 -14.01 -6.28 -16.61
C LEU A 133 -15.23 -5.59 -17.24
N LEU A 134 -15.66 -4.45 -16.71
CA LEU A 134 -16.70 -3.64 -17.33
C LEU A 134 -16.28 -3.17 -18.72
N PHE A 135 -15.03 -2.72 -18.88
CA PHE A 135 -14.51 -2.33 -20.19
C PHE A 135 -14.53 -3.51 -21.18
N ALA A 136 -14.06 -4.68 -20.75
CA ALA A 136 -14.07 -5.88 -21.60
C ALA A 136 -15.49 -6.31 -21.98
N TYR A 137 -16.46 -6.17 -21.07
CA TYR A 137 -17.87 -6.42 -21.37
C TYR A 137 -18.38 -5.47 -22.46
N PHE A 138 -18.16 -4.16 -22.30
CA PHE A 138 -18.52 -3.15 -23.30
C PHE A 138 -17.68 -3.18 -24.57
N LEU A 139 -16.64 -4.01 -24.66
CA LEU A 139 -15.87 -4.21 -25.87
C LEU A 139 -16.40 -5.42 -26.66
N LEU A 140 -16.81 -6.48 -25.96
CA LEU A 140 -17.25 -7.74 -26.57
C LEU A 140 -18.73 -7.78 -26.93
N PHE A 141 -19.58 -7.11 -26.14
CA PHE A 141 -21.02 -7.02 -26.32
C PHE A 141 -21.36 -5.58 -26.66
#